data_AF-A0A914KJR4-F1
#
_entry.id   AF-A0A914KJR4-F1
#
_cell.length_a   1.000
_cell.length_b   1.000
_cell.length_c   1.000
_cell.angle_alpha   90.00
_cell.angle_beta   90.00
_cell.angle_gamma   90.00
#
_symmetry.space_group_name_H-M   'P 1'
#
loop_
_entity.id
_entity.type
_entity.pdbx_description
1 polymer ?
#
loop_
_entity_poly.entity_id
_entity_poly.type
_entity_poly.pdbx_seq_one_letter_code
_entity_poly.pdbx_strand_id
1 'polypeptide(L)'
;MDLSLNLNGFGDKPLIPIADLKERGKYSKEEVEGRNKLATLYRLVDLFHWSQAIYNHISLRLPGEGKHEILINPFGLLYREITASSLVKITTDGRIIDPGSTPLGINQAGYILHTAIHEAFPEIKCVLHVHTSIGAAVASMECGLLPITQGMLS
;
A
#
# COMPACT_ATOMS: atom_id res chain seq x y z
N MET A 1 -6.16 4.44 36.14
CA MET A 1 -6.80 4.88 34.89
C MET A 1 -6.81 3.67 33.98
N ASP A 2 -7.98 3.04 33.89
CA ASP A 2 -8.19 1.84 33.08
C ASP A 2 -8.24 2.26 31.60
N LEU A 3 -7.41 1.61 30.77
CA LEU A 3 -7.28 1.83 29.32
C LEU A 3 -8.08 0.76 28.55
N SER A 4 -9.20 0.32 29.10
CA SER A 4 -10.17 -0.51 28.38
C SER A 4 -10.81 0.32 27.27
N LEU A 5 -10.23 0.22 26.06
CA LEU A 5 -10.86 0.69 24.82
C LEU A 5 -12.23 0.00 24.71
N ASN A 6 -13.28 0.79 24.95
CA ASN A 6 -14.66 0.33 24.92
C ASN A 6 -15.04 0.00 23.46
N LEU A 7 -14.93 -1.29 23.09
CA LEU A 7 -15.25 -1.81 21.75
C LEU A 7 -16.76 -1.78 21.42
N ASN A 8 -17.61 -1.35 22.36
CA ASN A 8 -19.07 -1.33 22.21
C ASN A 8 -19.62 -0.24 21.26
N GLY A 9 -18.76 0.56 20.62
CA GLY A 9 -19.16 1.57 19.62
C GLY A 9 -19.33 1.05 18.19
N PHE A 10 -18.97 -0.21 17.92
CA PHE A 10 -19.08 -0.83 16.60
C PHE A 10 -20.35 -1.69 16.52
N GLY A 11 -21.53 -1.08 16.54
CA GLY A 11 -22.78 -1.82 16.32
C GLY A 11 -22.77 -2.52 14.97
N ASP A 12 -23.09 -3.83 14.92
CA ASP A 12 -23.38 -4.76 13.80
C ASP A 12 -22.66 -4.58 12.43
N LYS A 13 -21.68 -3.70 12.33
CA LYS A 13 -20.91 -3.47 11.11
C LYS A 13 -19.99 -4.68 10.93
N PRO A 14 -20.05 -5.36 9.77
CA PRO A 14 -19.17 -6.49 9.52
C PRO A 14 -17.71 -6.04 9.64
N LEU A 15 -16.97 -6.70 10.54
CA LEU A 15 -15.54 -6.50 10.69
C LEU A 15 -14.86 -7.03 9.42
N ILE A 16 -14.19 -6.16 8.67
CA ILE A 16 -13.38 -6.55 7.51
C ILE A 16 -11.97 -6.83 8.03
N PRO A 17 -11.49 -8.08 8.05
CA PRO A 17 -10.13 -8.37 8.47
C PRO A 17 -9.14 -7.79 7.46
N ILE A 18 -8.16 -7.02 7.95
CA ILE A 18 -7.17 -6.34 7.10
C ILE A 18 -6.11 -7.33 6.60
N ALA A 19 -5.51 -8.06 7.54
CA ALA A 19 -4.55 -9.13 7.31
C ALA A 19 -5.30 -10.48 7.28
N ASP A 20 -6.12 -10.68 6.25
CA ASP A 20 -7.06 -11.80 6.12
C ASP A 20 -6.41 -13.12 5.62
N LEU A 21 -5.09 -13.13 5.38
CA LEU A 21 -4.36 -14.31 4.91
C LEU A 21 -3.63 -15.04 6.05
N LYS A 22 -3.71 -16.37 6.05
CA LYS A 22 -3.00 -17.28 6.97
C LYS A 22 -1.82 -17.94 6.25
N GLU A 23 -0.78 -18.35 7.01
CA GLU A 23 0.44 -18.97 6.46
C GLU A 23 0.22 -20.29 5.71
N ARG A 24 -0.94 -20.95 5.89
CA ARG A 24 -1.31 -22.16 5.16
C ARG A 24 -2.28 -21.78 4.05
N GLY A 25 -1.82 -21.75 2.80
CA GLY A 25 -2.68 -21.38 1.68
C GLY A 25 -1.97 -21.32 0.33
N LYS A 26 -2.56 -20.54 -0.58
CA LYS A 26 -2.14 -20.34 -1.98
C LYS A 26 -0.76 -19.69 -2.14
N TYR A 27 -0.33 -18.90 -1.17
CA TYR A 27 0.87 -18.06 -1.25
C TYR A 27 2.01 -18.61 -0.38
N SER A 28 3.26 -18.28 -0.71
CA SER A 28 4.40 -18.57 0.17
C SER A 28 4.28 -17.78 1.47
N LYS A 29 5.02 -18.20 2.51
CA LYS A 29 5.03 -17.53 3.80
C LYS A 29 5.42 -16.05 3.67
N GLU A 30 6.44 -15.77 2.87
CA GLU A 30 6.96 -14.42 2.62
C GLU A 30 5.93 -13.55 1.89
N GLU A 31 5.21 -14.12 0.92
CA GLU A 31 4.15 -13.39 0.22
C GLU A 31 2.94 -13.12 1.13
N VAL A 32 2.54 -14.07 1.99
CA VAL A 32 1.50 -13.85 3.00
C VAL A 32 1.87 -12.71 3.93
N GLU A 33 3.10 -12.72 4.46
CA GLU A 33 3.59 -11.65 5.33
C GLU A 33 3.63 -10.30 4.60
N GLY A 34 4.11 -10.27 3.37
CA GLY A 34 4.14 -9.07 2.53
C GLY A 34 2.75 -8.49 2.27
N ARG A 35 1.78 -9.33 1.89
CA ARG A 35 0.38 -8.92 1.67
C ARG A 35 -0.27 -8.39 2.95
N ASN A 36 -0.08 -9.08 4.08
CA ASN A 36 -0.64 -8.66 5.37
C ASN A 36 -0.05 -7.31 5.82
N LYS A 37 1.27 -7.11 5.70
CA LYS A 37 1.92 -5.84 6.04
C LYS A 37 1.48 -4.72 5.11
N LEU A 38 1.43 -4.97 3.80
CA LEU A 38 1.03 -3.98 2.82
C LEU A 38 -0.45 -3.56 3.02
N ALA A 39 -1.37 -4.50 3.21
CA ALA A 39 -2.76 -4.19 3.51
C ALA A 39 -2.91 -3.37 4.80
N THR A 40 -2.14 -3.70 5.83
CA THR A 40 -2.08 -2.90 7.07
C THR A 40 -1.61 -1.47 6.80
N LEU A 41 -0.60 -1.29 5.95
CA LEU A 41 -0.09 0.03 5.57
C LEU A 41 -1.13 0.86 4.83
N TYR A 42 -1.89 0.27 3.89
CA TYR A 42 -3.02 0.96 3.25
C TYR A 42 -4.02 1.50 4.28
N ARG A 43 -4.35 0.70 5.31
CA ARG A 43 -5.27 1.10 6.38
C ARG A 43 -4.71 2.18 7.29
N LEU A 44 -3.40 2.16 7.57
CA LEU A 44 -2.74 3.23 8.32
C LEU A 44 -2.76 4.54 7.53
N VAL A 45 -2.46 4.51 6.23
CA VAL A 45 -2.49 5.69 5.36
C VAL A 45 -3.91 6.28 5.30
N ASP A 46 -4.95 5.44 5.26
CA ASP A 46 -6.34 5.87 5.36
C ASP A 46 -6.68 6.48 6.74
N LEU A 47 -6.24 5.84 7.82
CA LEU A 47 -6.44 6.30 9.20
C LEU A 47 -5.81 7.68 9.44
N PHE A 48 -4.65 7.96 8.85
CA PHE A 48 -3.99 9.26 8.92
C PHE A 48 -4.50 10.28 7.88
N HIS A 49 -5.55 9.92 7.11
CA HIS A 49 -6.16 10.77 6.08
C HIS A 49 -5.16 11.22 5.00
N TRP A 50 -4.23 10.34 4.64
CA TRP A 50 -3.25 10.59 3.57
C TRP A 50 -3.70 10.05 2.21
N SER A 51 -4.80 9.30 2.17
CA SER A 51 -5.43 8.80 0.95
C SER A 51 -6.28 9.87 0.26
N GLN A 52 -6.30 9.85 -1.07
CA GLN A 52 -7.12 10.68 -1.94
C GLN A 52 -7.93 9.76 -2.88
N ALA A 53 -9.16 9.48 -2.45
CA ALA A 53 -10.10 8.61 -3.16
C ALA A 53 -9.43 7.28 -3.60
N ILE A 54 -9.49 6.96 -4.90
CA ILE A 54 -8.98 5.70 -5.47
C ILE A 54 -7.66 5.88 -6.23
N TYR A 55 -7.01 7.05 -6.14
CA TYR A 55 -5.93 7.43 -7.06
C TYR A 55 -4.53 7.17 -6.51
N ASN A 56 -4.37 7.03 -5.20
CA ASN A 56 -3.08 6.69 -4.61
C ASN A 56 -2.72 5.22 -4.84
N HIS A 57 -1.42 4.95 -4.75
CA HIS A 57 -0.89 3.60 -4.89
C HIS A 57 0.33 3.38 -3.99
N ILE A 58 0.44 2.17 -3.47
CA ILE A 58 1.55 1.68 -2.66
C ILE A 58 1.99 0.33 -3.23
N SER A 59 3.27 0.17 -3.53
CA SER A 59 3.79 -1.13 -3.98
C SER A 59 4.73 -1.75 -2.98
N LEU A 60 4.74 -3.09 -2.94
CA LEU A 60 5.73 -3.88 -2.23
C LEU A 60 6.36 -4.90 -3.17
N ARG A 61 7.68 -4.84 -3.36
CA ARG A 61 8.48 -5.87 -4.01
C ARG A 61 8.49 -7.13 -3.14
N LEU A 62 8.14 -8.25 -3.74
CA LEU A 62 8.25 -9.55 -3.08
C LEU A 62 9.70 -10.08 -3.15
N PRO A 63 10.16 -10.80 -2.12
CA PRO A 63 11.46 -11.46 -2.16
C PRO A 63 11.42 -12.63 -3.16
N GLY A 64 12.48 -12.77 -3.95
CA GLY A 64 12.66 -13.87 -4.90
C GLY A 64 13.79 -13.59 -5.88
N GLU A 65 14.73 -14.53 -6.01
CA GLU A 65 15.87 -14.38 -6.93
C GLU A 65 15.38 -14.24 -8.37
N GLY A 66 15.75 -13.15 -9.03
CA GLY A 66 15.39 -12.86 -10.43
C GLY A 66 13.90 -12.57 -10.70
N LYS A 67 13.04 -12.62 -9.67
CA LYS A 67 11.61 -12.35 -9.79
C LYS A 67 11.33 -10.88 -9.50
N HIS A 68 11.11 -10.12 -10.57
CA HIS A 68 10.70 -8.72 -10.47
C HIS A 68 9.18 -8.63 -10.28
N GLU A 69 8.67 -9.19 -9.18
CA GLU A 69 7.26 -9.23 -8.82
C GLU A 69 6.94 -8.20 -7.73
N ILE A 70 5.85 -7.44 -7.90
CA ILE A 70 5.37 -6.47 -6.92
C ILE A 70 3.90 -6.70 -6.59
N LEU A 71 3.52 -6.34 -5.37
CA LEU A 71 2.14 -6.22 -4.91
C LEU A 71 1.68 -4.77 -5.04
N ILE A 72 0.43 -4.53 -5.44
CA ILE A 72 -0.18 -3.20 -5.53
C ILE A 72 -1.70 -3.29 -5.28
N ASN A 73 -2.36 -2.18 -4.93
CA ASN A 73 -3.81 -2.17 -4.76
C ASN A 73 -4.56 -2.41 -6.08
N PRO A 74 -5.71 -3.12 -6.03
CA PRO A 74 -6.65 -3.11 -7.13
C PRO A 74 -7.22 -1.71 -7.34
N PHE A 75 -7.34 -1.29 -8.60
CA PHE A 75 -7.88 0.01 -8.96
C PHE A 75 -9.41 0.02 -8.86
N GLY A 76 -9.93 0.90 -8.02
CA GLY A 76 -11.36 1.04 -7.73
C GLY A 76 -11.73 0.87 -6.27
N LEU A 77 -10.83 0.31 -5.44
CA LEU A 77 -11.03 0.25 -3.99
C LEU A 77 -10.47 1.50 -3.30
N LEU A 78 -11.19 1.97 -2.28
CA LEU A 78 -10.65 2.92 -1.31
C LEU A 78 -9.62 2.21 -0.42
N TYR A 79 -8.68 2.96 0.16
CA TYR A 79 -7.66 2.37 1.05
C TYR A 79 -8.28 1.67 2.27
N ARG A 80 -9.42 2.17 2.78
CA ARG A 80 -10.24 1.53 3.82
C ARG A 80 -10.94 0.22 3.40
N GLU A 81 -10.81 -0.20 2.16
CA GLU A 81 -11.42 -1.44 1.64
C GLU A 81 -10.35 -2.49 1.32
N ILE A 82 -9.07 -2.11 1.31
CA ILE A 82 -7.96 -3.00 1.01
C ILE A 82 -7.83 -4.09 2.09
N THR A 83 -7.64 -5.34 1.65
CA THR A 83 -7.26 -6.48 2.48
C THR A 83 -6.05 -7.17 1.86
N ALA A 84 -5.40 -8.08 2.60
CA ALA A 84 -4.25 -8.80 2.10
C ALA A 84 -4.60 -9.68 0.88
N SER A 85 -5.80 -10.27 0.88
CA SER A 85 -6.32 -11.06 -0.23
C SER A 85 -6.69 -10.21 -1.45
N SER A 86 -7.07 -8.93 -1.29
CA SER A 86 -7.49 -8.09 -2.42
C SER A 86 -6.32 -7.52 -3.24
N LEU A 87 -5.09 -7.52 -2.70
CA LEU A 87 -3.90 -7.05 -3.39
C LEU A 87 -3.62 -7.82 -4.68
N VAL A 88 -3.23 -7.09 -5.72
CA VAL A 88 -2.86 -7.64 -7.02
C VAL A 88 -1.35 -7.88 -7.05
N LYS A 89 -0.92 -9.03 -7.57
CA LYS A 89 0.50 -9.30 -7.85
C LYS A 89 0.76 -9.16 -9.34
N ILE A 90 1.76 -8.35 -9.68
CA ILE A 90 2.16 -8.08 -11.05
C ILE A 90 3.67 -8.25 -11.23
N THR A 91 4.09 -8.47 -12.46
CA THR A 91 5.47 -8.29 -12.88
C THR A 91 5.79 -6.80 -13.05
N THR A 92 7.08 -6.46 -13.13
CA THR A 92 7.56 -5.09 -13.39
C THR A 92 7.15 -4.54 -14.76
N ASP A 93 6.91 -5.38 -15.76
CA ASP A 93 6.32 -4.99 -17.05
C ASP A 93 4.79 -4.78 -16.99
N GLY A 94 4.18 -4.92 -15.81
CA GLY A 94 2.76 -4.62 -15.60
C GLY A 94 1.80 -5.78 -15.86
N ARG A 95 2.31 -6.98 -16.16
CA ARG A 95 1.47 -8.17 -16.36
C ARG A 95 0.96 -8.68 -15.01
N ILE A 96 -0.36 -8.90 -14.92
CA ILE A 96 -0.98 -9.49 -13.74
C ILE A 96 -0.62 -10.98 -13.66
N ILE A 97 0.01 -11.37 -12.54
CA ILE A 97 0.28 -12.77 -12.17
C ILE A 97 -0.87 -13.30 -11.31
N ASP A 98 -1.34 -12.48 -10.39
CA ASP A 98 -2.43 -12.83 -9.46
C ASP A 98 -3.38 -11.63 -9.28
N PRO A 99 -4.67 -11.75 -9.64
CA PRO A 99 -5.62 -10.65 -9.50
C PRO A 99 -6.09 -10.42 -8.04
N GLY A 100 -5.67 -11.25 -7.09
CA GLY A 100 -6.19 -11.21 -5.72
C GLY A 100 -7.63 -11.74 -5.64
N SER A 101 -8.40 -11.24 -4.68
CA SER A 101 -9.78 -11.68 -4.39
C SER A 101 -10.86 -10.89 -5.14
N THR A 102 -10.49 -9.90 -5.94
CA THR A 102 -11.44 -9.03 -6.66
C THR A 102 -11.28 -9.17 -8.17
N PRO A 103 -12.30 -8.85 -8.98
CA PRO A 103 -12.18 -8.83 -10.44
C PRO A 103 -11.50 -7.55 -10.97
N LEU A 104 -11.03 -6.67 -10.08
CA LEU A 104 -10.48 -5.36 -10.45
C LEU A 104 -9.04 -5.50 -10.96
N GLY A 105 -8.68 -4.63 -11.91
CA GLY A 105 -7.32 -4.53 -12.43
C GLY A 105 -6.45 -3.57 -11.63
N ILE A 106 -5.43 -3.01 -12.27
CA ILE A 106 -4.51 -2.02 -11.71
C ILE A 106 -4.61 -0.68 -12.44
N ASN A 107 -4.20 0.39 -11.80
CA ASN A 107 -4.06 1.70 -12.45
C ASN A 107 -2.77 1.72 -13.26
N GLN A 108 -2.86 1.88 -14.59
CA GLN A 108 -1.70 1.90 -15.48
C GLN A 108 -0.68 2.98 -15.11
N ALA A 109 -1.15 4.21 -14.87
CA ALA A 109 -0.26 5.31 -14.49
C ALA A 109 0.43 5.04 -13.14
N GLY A 110 -0.30 4.40 -12.21
CA GLY A 110 0.20 4.13 -10.87
C GLY A 110 1.32 3.10 -10.84
N TYR A 111 1.22 2.01 -11.61
CA TYR A 111 2.27 0.99 -11.58
C TYR A 111 3.53 1.39 -12.35
N ILE A 112 3.43 2.21 -13.41
CA ILE A 112 4.60 2.62 -14.22
C ILE A 112 5.64 3.35 -13.35
N LEU A 113 5.22 4.29 -12.52
CA LEU A 113 6.12 4.98 -11.59
C LEU A 113 6.78 4.00 -10.61
N HIS A 114 6.00 3.10 -10.04
CA HIS A 114 6.46 2.17 -9.00
C HIS A 114 7.45 1.15 -9.54
N THR A 115 7.18 0.62 -10.74
CA THR A 115 8.05 -0.34 -11.42
C THR A 115 9.37 0.30 -11.83
N ALA A 116 9.34 1.52 -12.38
CA ALA A 116 10.56 2.27 -12.68
C ALA A 116 11.45 2.48 -11.44
N ILE A 117 10.87 2.86 -10.29
CA ILE A 117 11.63 3.02 -9.03
C ILE A 117 12.19 1.67 -8.57
N HIS A 118 11.37 0.62 -8.56
CA HIS A 118 11.84 -0.69 -8.14
C HIS A 118 12.97 -1.21 -9.05
N GLU A 119 12.90 -1.01 -10.36
CA GLU A 119 13.94 -1.40 -11.32
C GLU A 119 15.24 -0.63 -11.12
N ALA A 120 15.14 0.69 -10.95
CA ALA A 120 16.31 1.56 -10.74
C ALA A 120 16.98 1.32 -9.37
N PHE A 121 16.21 0.93 -8.35
CA PHE A 121 16.68 0.77 -6.97
C PHE A 121 16.28 -0.60 -6.40
N PRO A 122 17.03 -1.68 -6.70
CA PRO A 122 16.71 -3.04 -6.29
C PRO A 122 16.58 -3.25 -4.76
N GLU A 123 17.25 -2.41 -3.97
CA GLU A 123 17.20 -2.39 -2.51
C GLU A 123 15.88 -1.84 -1.95
N ILE A 124 15.15 -1.03 -2.74
CA ILE A 124 13.88 -0.45 -2.35
C ILE A 124 12.77 -1.50 -2.44
N LYS A 125 12.24 -1.87 -1.28
CA LYS A 125 11.19 -2.88 -1.14
C LYS A 125 9.79 -2.30 -1.22
N CYS A 126 9.57 -1.08 -0.74
CA CYS A 126 8.24 -0.48 -0.67
C CYS A 126 8.29 0.95 -1.20
N VAL A 127 7.31 1.33 -2.02
CA VAL A 127 7.15 2.68 -2.56
C VAL A 127 5.76 3.17 -2.18
N LEU A 128 5.67 4.35 -1.55
CA LEU A 128 4.41 5.03 -1.24
C LEU A 128 4.27 6.28 -2.10
N HIS A 129 3.15 6.41 -2.78
CA HIS A 129 2.77 7.64 -3.48
C HIS A 129 1.46 8.20 -2.92
N VAL A 130 1.55 9.34 -2.25
CA VAL A 130 0.42 10.01 -1.56
C VAL A 130 0.19 11.41 -2.12
N HIS A 131 -1.05 11.89 -2.04
CA HIS A 131 -1.47 13.22 -2.53
C HIS A 131 -2.00 14.07 -1.37
N THR A 132 -1.25 14.16 -0.28
CA THR A 132 -1.67 15.05 0.82
C THR A 132 -1.60 16.50 0.37
N SER A 133 -2.55 17.34 0.82
CA SER A 133 -2.56 18.76 0.47
C SER A 133 -1.27 19.48 0.91
N ILE A 134 -0.74 19.11 2.08
CA ILE A 134 0.52 19.62 2.61
C ILE A 134 1.70 19.19 1.73
N GLY A 135 1.76 17.91 1.34
CA GLY A 135 2.83 17.41 0.47
C GLY A 135 2.80 18.05 -0.92
N ALA A 136 1.61 18.18 -1.51
CA ALA A 136 1.41 18.84 -2.80
C ALA A 136 1.78 20.32 -2.76
N ALA A 137 1.45 21.03 -1.67
CA ALA A 137 1.82 22.42 -1.49
C ALA A 137 3.34 22.59 -1.47
N VAL A 138 4.06 21.82 -0.64
CA VAL A 138 5.53 21.88 -0.56
C VAL A 138 6.19 21.48 -1.90
N ALA A 139 5.69 20.43 -2.56
CA ALA A 139 6.21 19.98 -3.86
C ALA A 139 5.99 21.01 -4.99
N SER A 140 5.05 21.94 -4.82
CA SER A 140 4.77 23.01 -5.79
C SER A 140 5.55 24.30 -5.52
N MET A 141 6.32 24.37 -4.42
CA MET A 141 7.15 25.53 -4.08
C MET A 141 8.53 25.40 -4.73
N GLU A 142 9.07 26.51 -5.25
CA GLU A 142 10.43 26.54 -5.82
C GLU A 142 11.50 26.08 -4.82
N CYS A 143 11.33 26.41 -3.54
CA CYS A 143 12.28 26.03 -2.50
C CYS A 143 12.11 24.59 -1.98
N GLY A 144 11.03 23.89 -2.35
CA GLY A 144 10.70 22.56 -1.83
C GLY A 144 10.64 22.52 -0.29
N LEU A 145 11.13 21.41 0.27
CA LEU A 145 11.17 21.18 1.72
C LEU A 145 12.41 21.86 2.34
N LEU A 146 12.19 22.85 3.21
CA LEU A 146 13.27 23.58 3.89
C LEU A 146 13.69 22.90 5.21
N PRO A 147 14.98 22.91 5.60
CA PRO A 147 15.48 22.29 6.83
C PRO A 147 15.23 23.18 8.08
N ILE A 148 13.96 23.51 8.37
CA ILE A 148 13.58 24.47 9.42
C ILE A 148 13.16 23.83 10.74
N THR A 149 12.98 22.51 10.77
CA THR A 149 12.66 21.75 11.99
C THR A 149 13.61 20.55 12.13
N GLN A 150 13.74 20.03 13.35
CA GLN A 150 14.61 18.88 13.63
C GLN A 150 14.30 17.66 12.74
N GLY A 151 13.02 17.44 12.41
CA GLY A 151 12.61 16.32 11.55
C GLY A 151 13.00 16.48 10.07
N MET A 152 13.53 17.63 9.66
CA MET A 152 13.92 17.93 8.27
C MET A 152 15.46 17.98 8.10
N LEU A 153 16.22 17.68 9.15
CA LEU A 153 17.69 17.71 9.18
C LEU A 153 18.34 16.32 9.12
N SER A 154 17.55 15.24 9.16
CA SER A 154 18.00 13.85 9.23
C SER A 154 18.04 13.14 7.89
#